data_AF-A0A525D009-F1
#
_entry.id   AF-A0A525D009-F1
#
_cell.length_a   1.000
_cell.length_b   1.000
_cell.length_c   1.000
_cell.angle_alpha   90.00
_cell.angle_beta   90.00
_cell.angle_gamma   90.00
#
_symmetry.space_group_name_H-M   'P 1'
#
loop_
_entity.id
_entity.type
_entity.pdbx_description
1 polymer ?
#
loop_
_entity_poly.entity_id
_entity_poly.type
_entity_poly.pdbx_seq_one_letter_code
_entity_poly.pdbx_strand_id
1 'polypeptide(L)'
;MKKWRGVLKTLIVLLSLLLVFPGGMLNAAAVKAGIDHNKPGDTYIPGFRINLEASVKNPAGLLTTRCYFRAKKDKNFGFVSMTTSGDGTYKAILPAPFVGSEEVHYLFVSVNAAKKVNRTKVFILEEEETKEGIKWKDVSEIHEVRLDRIQEAAEKFVTIYDQAKSAYANKLPNYQVPSPKGSIQVGSELPVNDVPMKGFSDQASVTEVPDNLKYGLSEKGIYEPEGVSTKAIVGLAVVAGGAAAIAASGGGSDGGGSVAPPPGPGGGLTTADLTATWSIQGATSDWHSASIGPYVFSGGGTWSGLASSPTGPQSVSGTWSFDETTQALTMQETTAGYSATISSGVISGTASSFTVNGVLPLIPYTNNFGVSYPSQAPDTFTFTKQ
;
A
#
# COMPACT_ATOMS: atom_id res chain seq x y z
N MET A 1 -4.48 -4.13 73.95
CA MET A 1 -5.04 -3.96 72.59
C MET A 1 -4.89 -2.55 71.98
N LYS A 2 -4.70 -1.46 72.74
CA LYS A 2 -4.57 -0.09 72.15
C LYS A 2 -3.32 0.13 71.28
N LYS A 3 -2.19 -0.55 71.55
CA LYS A 3 -0.94 -0.38 70.77
C LYS A 3 -1.02 -0.91 69.32
N TRP A 4 -1.91 -1.87 69.04
CA TRP A 4 -2.06 -2.47 67.70
C TRP A 4 -2.86 -1.60 66.72
N ARG A 5 -3.74 -0.73 67.22
CA ARG A 5 -4.54 0.17 66.36
C ARG A 5 -3.71 1.26 65.68
N GLY A 6 -2.55 1.62 66.24
CA GLY A 6 -1.62 2.56 65.62
C GLY A 6 -0.95 1.98 64.39
N VAL A 7 -0.40 0.77 64.52
CA VAL A 7 0.35 0.06 63.46
C VAL A 7 -0.52 -0.22 62.24
N LEU A 8 -1.78 -0.64 62.45
CA LEU A 8 -2.69 -0.95 61.35
C LEU A 8 -3.04 0.29 60.50
N LYS A 9 -3.19 1.46 61.13
CA LYS A 9 -3.47 2.70 60.40
C LYS A 9 -2.29 3.17 59.56
N THR A 10 -1.06 3.02 60.07
CA THR A 10 0.15 3.36 59.29
C THR A 10 0.33 2.43 58.11
N LEU A 11 0.02 1.13 58.26
CA LEU A 11 0.10 0.15 57.19
C LEU A 11 -0.90 0.46 56.05
N ILE A 12 -2.14 0.84 56.39
CA ILE A 12 -3.17 1.17 55.40
C ILE A 12 -2.79 2.42 54.60
N VAL A 13 -2.24 3.46 55.25
CA VAL A 13 -1.77 4.68 54.56
C VAL A 13 -0.58 4.39 53.65
N LEU A 14 0.35 3.53 54.09
CA LEU A 14 1.51 3.14 53.27
C LEU A 14 1.07 2.32 52.04
N LEU A 15 0.11 1.41 52.21
CA LEU A 15 -0.41 0.57 51.13
C LEU A 15 -1.24 1.38 50.13
N SER A 16 -2.03 2.36 50.60
CA SER A 16 -2.76 3.27 49.72
C SER A 16 -1.82 4.25 48.99
N LEU A 17 -0.69 4.64 49.59
CA LEU A 17 0.34 5.41 48.87
C LEU A 17 1.00 4.59 47.76
N LEU A 18 1.27 3.30 47.99
CA LEU A 18 1.81 2.37 46.99
C LEU A 18 0.85 2.08 45.83
N LEU A 19 -0.46 2.22 46.02
CA LEU A 19 -1.48 2.06 44.99
C LEU A 19 -1.72 3.33 44.15
N VAL A 20 -1.33 4.50 44.64
CA VAL A 20 -1.45 5.80 43.92
C VAL A 20 -0.20 6.13 43.11
N PHE A 21 0.93 5.44 43.35
CA PHE A 21 2.03 5.48 42.38
C PHE A 21 1.56 4.79 41.11
N PRO A 22 1.43 5.51 39.98
CA PRO A 22 1.11 4.89 38.69
C PRO A 22 2.14 3.78 38.48
N GLY A 23 1.64 2.54 38.50
CA GLY A 23 2.43 1.33 38.54
C GLY A 23 3.60 1.47 37.60
N GLY A 24 4.80 1.27 38.16
CA GLY A 24 6.07 1.50 37.48
C GLY A 24 5.97 0.99 36.06
N MET A 25 6.24 1.90 35.11
CA MET A 25 6.47 1.53 33.74
C MET A 25 7.57 0.49 33.77
N LEU A 26 7.18 -0.79 33.68
CA LEU A 26 8.10 -1.86 33.39
C LEU A 26 8.69 -1.45 32.06
N ASN A 27 9.92 -0.93 32.11
CA ASN A 27 10.72 -0.72 30.93
C ASN A 27 10.85 -2.10 30.30
N ALA A 28 9.92 -2.41 29.38
CA ALA A 28 10.05 -3.54 28.49
C ALA A 28 11.40 -3.33 27.84
N ALA A 29 12.40 -4.11 28.29
CA ALA A 29 13.74 -4.03 27.77
C ALA A 29 13.59 -4.06 26.26
N ALA A 30 14.03 -2.99 25.59
CA ALA A 30 13.75 -2.78 24.19
C ALA A 30 14.34 -3.95 23.42
N VAL A 31 13.50 -4.95 23.11
CA VAL A 31 13.96 -6.15 22.44
C VAL A 31 14.39 -5.68 21.06
N LYS A 32 15.67 -5.87 20.75
CA LYS A 32 16.25 -5.46 19.47
C LYS A 32 15.47 -6.20 18.38
N ALA A 33 14.63 -5.46 17.64
CA ALA A 33 13.94 -6.00 16.49
C ALA A 33 14.99 -6.40 15.45
N GLY A 34 14.99 -7.68 15.09
CA GLY A 34 15.89 -8.26 14.10
C GLY A 34 15.09 -8.68 12.88
N ILE A 35 15.69 -8.56 11.70
CA ILE A 35 15.13 -9.11 10.47
C ILE A 35 15.99 -10.31 10.10
N ASP A 36 15.40 -11.49 10.12
CA ASP A 36 16.03 -12.72 9.64
C ASP A 36 15.55 -12.98 8.22
N HIS A 37 16.49 -13.15 7.29
CA HIS A 37 16.19 -13.45 5.90
C HIS A 37 17.15 -14.54 5.41
N ASN A 38 16.57 -15.61 4.87
CA ASN A 38 17.31 -16.64 4.16
C ASN A 38 17.21 -16.31 2.67
N LYS A 39 18.36 -15.98 2.06
CA LYS A 39 18.46 -15.71 0.63
C LYS A 39 17.91 -16.93 -0.14
N PRO A 40 16.93 -16.76 -1.05
CA PRO A 40 16.23 -17.91 -1.64
C PRO A 40 17.05 -18.65 -2.72
N GLY A 41 18.12 -18.03 -3.23
CA GLY A 41 19.04 -18.57 -4.21
C GLY A 41 20.14 -17.56 -4.53
N ASP A 42 21.09 -17.91 -5.41
CA ASP A 42 22.15 -16.98 -5.83
C ASP A 42 21.84 -16.23 -7.12
N THR A 43 20.97 -16.79 -7.94
CA THR A 43 20.64 -16.28 -9.27
C THR A 43 19.16 -15.90 -9.40
N TYR A 44 18.78 -15.27 -10.52
CA TYR A 44 17.40 -15.06 -10.94
C TYR A 44 17.26 -15.25 -12.46
N ILE A 45 16.10 -15.70 -12.92
CA ILE A 45 15.75 -15.73 -14.35
C ILE A 45 15.04 -14.42 -14.73
N PRO A 46 15.52 -13.64 -15.73
CA PRO A 46 14.87 -12.42 -16.19
C PRO A 46 13.43 -12.64 -16.66
N GLY A 47 12.58 -11.60 -16.53
CA GLY A 47 11.17 -11.64 -16.96
C GLY A 47 10.20 -12.27 -15.94
N PHE A 48 10.70 -12.70 -14.78
CA PHE A 48 9.89 -13.31 -13.72
C PHE A 48 9.99 -12.53 -12.41
N ARG A 49 8.87 -12.39 -11.72
CA ARG A 49 8.81 -11.71 -10.41
C ARG A 49 9.54 -12.55 -9.37
N ILE A 50 10.13 -11.87 -8.39
CA ILE A 50 10.91 -12.49 -7.32
C ILE A 50 10.12 -12.37 -6.01
N ASN A 51 9.71 -13.50 -5.45
CA ASN A 51 9.11 -13.62 -4.14
C ASN A 51 10.21 -13.70 -3.08
N LEU A 52 10.20 -12.75 -2.15
CA LEU A 52 11.14 -12.71 -1.04
C LEU A 52 10.38 -12.77 0.28
N GLU A 53 10.92 -13.51 1.24
CA GLU A 53 10.31 -13.67 2.57
C GLU A 53 11.32 -13.31 3.66
N ALA A 54 10.88 -12.60 4.69
CA ALA A 54 11.70 -12.25 5.84
C ALA A 54 10.89 -12.38 7.13
N SER A 55 11.54 -12.87 8.19
CA SER A 55 10.95 -12.94 9.53
C SER A 55 11.42 -11.75 10.37
N VAL A 56 10.48 -11.04 10.98
CA VAL A 56 10.76 -9.91 11.86
C VAL A 56 10.58 -10.36 13.30
N LYS A 57 11.68 -10.40 14.05
CA LYS A 57 11.67 -10.72 15.48
C LYS A 57 10.96 -9.61 16.26
N ASN A 58 9.96 -10.00 17.04
CA ASN A 58 9.09 -9.10 17.83
C ASN A 58 8.30 -8.13 16.94
N PRO A 59 7.33 -8.62 16.15
CA PRO A 59 6.53 -7.78 15.26
C PRO A 59 5.56 -6.85 16.03
N ALA A 60 5.46 -6.99 17.36
CA ALA A 60 4.62 -6.13 18.19
C ALA A 60 5.04 -4.67 18.06
N GLY A 61 4.11 -3.82 17.64
CA GLY A 61 4.36 -2.41 17.39
C GLY A 61 5.18 -2.14 16.13
N LEU A 62 5.17 -3.02 15.13
CA LEU A 62 5.69 -2.70 13.81
C LEU A 62 4.79 -1.68 13.10
N LEU A 63 5.35 -0.58 12.60
CA LEU A 63 4.64 0.40 11.77
C LEU A 63 4.63 0.00 10.29
N THR A 64 5.79 -0.38 9.76
CA THR A 64 5.91 -0.79 8.36
C THR A 64 7.06 -1.76 8.15
N THR A 65 6.99 -2.55 7.09
CA THR A 65 8.12 -3.30 6.55
C THR A 65 8.12 -3.19 5.03
N ARG A 66 9.28 -2.88 4.46
CA ARG A 66 9.49 -2.63 3.04
C ARG A 66 10.69 -3.44 2.55
N CYS A 67 10.63 -3.88 1.31
CA CYS A 67 11.78 -4.42 0.59
C CYS A 67 12.26 -3.39 -0.42
N TYR A 68 13.42 -2.80 -0.18
CA TYR A 68 14.06 -1.87 -1.11
C TYR A 68 14.84 -2.70 -2.14
N PHE A 69 14.76 -2.32 -3.40
CA PHE A 69 15.44 -3.02 -4.49
C PHE A 69 15.89 -2.06 -5.59
N ARG A 70 16.89 -2.49 -6.38
CA ARG A 70 17.33 -1.85 -7.62
C ARG A 70 18.08 -2.83 -8.52
N ALA A 71 18.12 -2.55 -9.81
CA ALA A 71 19.06 -3.22 -10.71
C ALA A 71 20.49 -2.65 -10.54
N LYS A 72 21.52 -3.39 -10.98
CA LYS A 72 22.93 -2.96 -10.88
C LYS A 72 23.20 -1.57 -11.45
N LYS A 73 22.63 -1.30 -12.63
CA LYS A 73 22.78 -0.05 -13.39
C LYS A 73 21.92 1.10 -12.87
N ASP A 74 20.97 0.80 -11.98
CA ASP A 74 20.13 1.81 -11.36
C ASP A 74 20.83 2.46 -10.18
N LYS A 75 20.69 3.79 -10.10
CA LYS A 75 21.24 4.59 -9.00
C LYS A 75 20.33 4.62 -7.78
N ASN A 76 19.02 4.55 -8.01
CA ASN A 76 18.01 4.78 -6.99
C ASN A 76 17.35 3.46 -6.59
N PHE A 77 17.04 3.33 -5.30
CA PHE A 77 16.24 2.22 -4.81
C PHE A 77 14.75 2.57 -4.92
N GLY A 78 13.99 1.69 -5.58
CA GLY A 78 12.56 1.60 -5.37
C GLY A 78 12.27 0.70 -4.16
N PHE A 79 11.02 0.64 -3.70
CA PHE A 79 10.63 -0.34 -2.71
C PHE A 79 9.23 -0.90 -2.96
N VAL A 80 8.99 -2.12 -2.47
CA VAL A 80 7.64 -2.68 -2.35
C VAL A 80 7.27 -2.81 -0.88
N SER A 81 6.02 -2.50 -0.56
CA SER A 81 5.46 -2.78 0.77
C SER A 81 5.35 -4.29 0.96
N MET A 82 5.73 -4.78 2.13
CA MET A 82 5.64 -6.20 2.44
C MET A 82 4.28 -6.54 3.06
N THR A 83 3.72 -7.69 2.69
CA THR A 83 2.47 -8.20 3.25
C THR A 83 2.78 -9.24 4.32
N THR A 84 2.10 -9.17 5.47
CA THR A 84 2.24 -10.20 6.51
C THR A 84 1.73 -11.55 6.00
N SER A 85 2.47 -12.62 6.26
CA SER A 85 2.10 -14.01 5.94
C SER A 85 1.76 -14.82 7.19
N GLY A 86 1.74 -14.19 8.37
CA GLY A 86 1.57 -14.86 9.68
C GLY A 86 2.89 -15.07 10.42
N ASP A 87 2.82 -15.34 11.73
CA ASP A 87 3.97 -15.69 12.58
C ASP A 87 5.18 -14.72 12.53
N GLY A 88 4.93 -13.44 12.27
CA GLY A 88 5.99 -12.44 12.10
C GLY A 88 6.77 -12.56 10.79
N THR A 89 6.27 -13.34 9.83
CA THR A 89 6.83 -13.47 8.48
C THR A 89 6.16 -12.48 7.54
N TYR A 90 6.95 -11.87 6.67
CA TYR A 90 6.53 -10.88 5.70
C TYR A 90 7.01 -11.27 4.32
N LYS A 91 6.17 -11.04 3.31
CA LYS A 91 6.44 -11.35 1.91
C LYS A 91 6.52 -10.08 1.07
N ALA A 92 7.52 -10.01 0.21
CA ALA A 92 7.69 -9.01 -0.84
C ALA A 92 7.62 -9.70 -2.21
N ILE A 93 7.05 -9.01 -3.20
CA ILE A 93 7.08 -9.45 -4.60
C ILE A 93 7.76 -8.35 -5.39
N LEU A 94 9.00 -8.62 -5.82
CA LEU A 94 9.74 -7.68 -6.65
C LEU A 94 9.24 -7.75 -8.10
N PRO A 95 9.26 -6.62 -8.83
CA PRO A 95 8.99 -6.62 -10.26
C PRO A 95 9.97 -7.51 -11.02
N ALA A 96 9.50 -8.05 -12.15
CA ALA A 96 10.32 -8.88 -13.02
C ALA A 96 11.55 -8.10 -13.53
N PRO A 97 12.78 -8.54 -13.24
CA PRO A 97 13.97 -7.91 -13.80
C PRO A 97 14.02 -8.05 -15.32
N PHE A 98 14.46 -7.01 -16.01
CA PHE A 98 14.71 -7.04 -17.44
C PHE A 98 15.98 -7.84 -17.77
N VAL A 99 16.15 -8.27 -19.03
CA VAL A 99 17.39 -8.90 -19.49
C VAL A 99 18.55 -7.92 -19.45
N GLY A 100 19.72 -8.38 -19.01
CA GLY A 100 20.90 -7.54 -18.95
C GLY A 100 20.86 -6.53 -17.79
N SER A 101 19.98 -6.75 -16.83
CA SER A 101 20.02 -6.09 -15.52
C SER A 101 21.25 -6.52 -14.71
N GLU A 102 21.86 -7.65 -15.05
CA GLU A 102 23.07 -8.25 -14.47
C GLU A 102 22.89 -8.71 -13.01
N GLU A 103 22.48 -7.80 -12.14
CA GLU A 103 22.28 -8.06 -10.72
C GLU A 103 21.05 -7.30 -10.20
N VAL A 104 20.34 -7.91 -9.25
CA VAL A 104 19.30 -7.26 -8.44
C VAL A 104 19.82 -7.12 -7.02
N HIS A 105 19.94 -5.88 -6.56
CA HIS A 105 20.33 -5.54 -5.21
C HIS A 105 19.08 -5.30 -4.38
N TYR A 106 18.94 -5.94 -3.22
CA TYR A 106 17.80 -5.71 -2.35
C TYR A 106 18.17 -5.76 -0.86
N LEU A 107 17.34 -5.13 -0.03
CA LEU A 107 17.46 -5.17 1.43
C LEU A 107 16.09 -4.96 2.08
N PHE A 108 15.93 -5.45 3.30
CA PHE A 108 14.71 -5.29 4.09
C PHE A 108 14.87 -4.18 5.11
N VAL A 109 13.82 -3.38 5.24
CA VAL A 109 13.74 -2.31 6.24
C VAL A 109 12.43 -2.47 7.00
N SER A 110 12.53 -2.45 8.33
CA SER A 110 11.37 -2.41 9.21
C SER A 110 11.44 -1.22 10.15
N VAL A 111 10.28 -0.65 10.46
CA VAL A 111 10.16 0.48 11.38
C VAL A 111 9.19 0.09 12.49
N ASN A 112 9.61 0.26 13.74
CA ASN A 112 8.75 0.00 14.90
C ASN A 112 8.02 1.27 15.37
N ALA A 113 7.15 1.15 16.38
CA ALA A 113 6.31 2.21 16.92
C ALA A 113 7.12 3.33 17.57
N ALA A 114 8.35 3.01 18.01
CA ALA A 114 9.32 3.99 18.49
C ALA A 114 10.08 4.69 17.34
N LYS A 115 9.65 4.50 16.08
CA LYS A 115 10.29 5.00 14.85
C LYS A 115 11.75 4.57 14.70
N LYS A 116 12.16 3.47 15.34
CA LYS A 116 13.49 2.89 15.15
C LYS A 116 13.48 2.06 13.88
N VAL A 117 14.47 2.32 13.02
CA VAL A 117 14.66 1.62 11.75
C VAL A 117 15.60 0.44 11.96
N ASN A 118 15.18 -0.76 11.54
CA ASN A 118 16.03 -1.93 11.48
C ASN A 118 16.23 -2.31 10.01
N ARG A 119 17.46 -2.62 9.63
CA ARG A 119 17.82 -2.94 8.25
C ARG A 119 18.68 -4.20 8.18
N THR A 120 18.54 -4.93 7.10
CA THR A 120 19.47 -6.01 6.75
C THR A 120 20.69 -5.45 6.01
N LYS A 121 21.67 -6.32 5.76
CA LYS A 121 22.67 -6.10 4.71
C LYS A 121 21.99 -6.09 3.33
N VAL A 122 22.70 -5.58 2.32
CA VAL A 122 22.31 -5.72 0.92
C VAL A 122 22.57 -7.16 0.49
N PHE A 123 21.59 -7.75 -0.15
CA PHE A 123 21.66 -9.05 -0.83
C PHE A 123 21.71 -8.80 -2.34
N ILE A 124 22.40 -9.70 -3.05
CA ILE A 124 22.62 -9.60 -4.49
C ILE A 124 22.12 -10.91 -5.12
N LEU A 125 21.23 -10.82 -6.11
CA LEU A 125 20.87 -11.92 -7.00
C LEU A 125 21.49 -11.66 -8.36
N GLU A 126 22.24 -12.61 -8.89
CA GLU A 126 22.88 -12.51 -10.20
C GLU A 126 21.96 -13.03 -11.31
N GLU A 127 22.05 -12.49 -12.51
CA GLU A 127 21.28 -12.97 -13.66
C GLU A 127 21.74 -14.38 -14.05
N GLU A 128 20.80 -15.34 -14.08
CA GLU A 128 21.10 -16.70 -14.54
C GLU A 128 21.24 -16.71 -16.06
N GLU A 129 22.41 -17.13 -16.54
CA GLU A 129 22.64 -17.29 -17.96
C GLU A 129 21.89 -18.53 -18.48
N THR A 130 20.79 -18.27 -19.17
CA THR A 130 19.94 -19.30 -19.78
C THR A 130 20.13 -19.32 -21.29
N LYS A 131 19.96 -20.49 -21.94
CA LYS A 131 20.09 -20.58 -23.42
C LYS A 131 19.11 -19.66 -24.13
N GLU A 132 17.93 -19.51 -23.57
CA GLU A 132 16.88 -18.60 -24.00
C GLU A 132 17.22 -17.15 -23.65
N GLY A 133 17.80 -16.89 -22.48
CA GLY A 133 18.31 -15.58 -22.08
C GLY A 133 19.41 -15.07 -23.01
N ILE A 134 20.31 -15.94 -23.48
CA ILE A 134 21.32 -15.61 -24.51
C ILE A 134 20.63 -15.17 -25.80
N LYS A 135 19.65 -15.95 -26.30
CA LYS A 135 18.87 -15.56 -27.49
C LYS A 135 18.12 -14.25 -27.29
N TRP A 136 17.65 -13.99 -26.07
CA TRP A 136 16.92 -12.77 -25.75
C TRP A 136 17.85 -11.56 -25.71
N LYS A 137 19.06 -11.74 -25.16
CA LYS A 137 20.15 -10.76 -25.14
C LYS A 137 20.62 -10.40 -26.55
N ASP A 138 20.77 -11.39 -27.43
CA ASP A 138 21.13 -11.14 -28.84
C ASP A 138 20.10 -10.25 -29.58
N VAL A 139 18.82 -10.31 -29.18
CA VAL A 139 17.75 -9.48 -29.78
C VAL A 139 17.65 -8.11 -29.11
N SER A 140 17.98 -7.99 -27.83
CA SER A 140 17.98 -6.70 -27.12
C SER A 140 19.23 -5.85 -27.40
N GLU A 141 20.36 -6.47 -27.78
CA GLU A 141 21.60 -5.79 -28.16
C GLU A 141 21.61 -5.27 -29.61
N ILE A 142 20.47 -5.22 -30.31
CA ILE A 142 20.38 -4.59 -31.64
C ILE A 142 20.58 -3.07 -31.49
N HIS A 143 21.84 -2.65 -31.58
CA HIS A 143 22.29 -1.27 -31.38
C HIS A 143 21.79 -0.29 -32.45
N GLU A 144 21.30 -0.78 -33.60
CA GLU A 144 20.74 0.05 -34.67
C GLU A 144 19.49 -0.61 -35.24
N VAL A 145 18.33 -0.32 -34.62
CA VAL A 145 17.05 -0.66 -35.21
C VAL A 145 16.72 0.41 -36.24
N ARG A 146 16.87 0.08 -37.53
CA ARG A 146 16.35 0.95 -38.57
C ARG A 146 14.86 1.18 -38.31
N LEU A 147 14.39 2.42 -38.44
CA LEU A 147 12.99 2.81 -38.14
C LEU A 147 11.96 1.92 -38.86
N ASP A 148 12.28 1.43 -40.05
CA ASP A 148 11.44 0.50 -40.84
C ASP A 148 11.33 -0.92 -40.26
N ARG A 149 12.16 -1.28 -39.28
CA ARG A 149 12.19 -2.62 -38.65
C ARG A 149 11.82 -2.63 -37.17
N ILE A 150 11.40 -1.50 -36.60
CA ILE A 150 11.01 -1.43 -35.19
C ILE A 150 9.88 -2.39 -34.89
N GLN A 151 8.89 -2.49 -35.78
CA GLN A 151 7.75 -3.39 -35.59
C GLN A 151 8.16 -4.86 -35.65
N GLU A 152 8.99 -5.27 -36.63
CA GLU A 152 9.50 -6.64 -36.72
C GLU A 152 10.33 -7.02 -35.48
N ALA A 153 11.18 -6.11 -35.01
CA ALA A 153 11.95 -6.30 -33.78
C ALA A 153 11.05 -6.45 -32.55
N ALA A 154 9.99 -5.64 -32.43
CA ALA A 154 9.02 -5.73 -31.35
C ALA A 154 8.23 -7.04 -31.39
N GLU A 155 7.75 -7.48 -32.55
CA GLU A 155 7.03 -8.75 -32.72
C GLU A 155 7.93 -9.95 -32.42
N LYS A 156 9.19 -9.92 -32.88
CA LYS A 156 10.18 -10.94 -32.59
C LYS A 156 10.52 -10.99 -31.09
N PHE A 157 10.64 -9.82 -30.45
CA PHE A 157 10.86 -9.70 -29.01
C PHE A 157 9.70 -10.33 -28.22
N VAL A 158 8.45 -9.98 -28.55
CA VAL A 158 7.26 -10.55 -27.89
C VAL A 158 7.21 -12.06 -28.07
N THR A 159 7.49 -12.56 -29.28
CA THR A 159 7.48 -14.00 -29.57
C THR A 159 8.54 -14.76 -28.76
N ILE A 160 9.76 -14.24 -28.71
CA ILE A 160 10.86 -14.86 -27.95
C ILE A 160 10.56 -14.82 -26.45
N TYR A 161 10.01 -13.71 -25.97
CA TYR A 161 9.59 -13.56 -24.57
C TYR A 161 8.51 -14.57 -24.19
N ASP A 162 7.46 -14.73 -25.00
CA ASP A 162 6.39 -15.69 -24.73
C ASP A 162 6.88 -17.14 -24.80
N GLN A 163 7.78 -17.45 -25.74
CA GLN A 163 8.42 -18.78 -25.83
C GLN A 163 9.27 -19.08 -24.60
N ALA A 164 10.12 -18.13 -24.19
CA ALA A 164 10.94 -18.25 -22.98
C ALA A 164 10.04 -18.40 -21.74
N LYS A 165 9.01 -17.54 -21.61
CA LYS A 165 8.04 -17.59 -20.52
C LYS A 165 7.40 -18.98 -20.39
N SER A 166 6.98 -19.55 -21.51
CA SER A 166 6.36 -20.88 -21.56
C SER A 166 7.36 -22.00 -21.25
N ALA A 167 8.60 -21.91 -21.74
CA ALA A 167 9.64 -22.90 -21.49
C ALA A 167 10.07 -22.96 -20.02
N TYR A 168 10.02 -21.82 -19.33
CA TYR A 168 10.42 -21.70 -17.93
C TYR A 168 9.30 -21.84 -16.93
N ALA A 169 8.02 -21.69 -17.32
CA ALA A 169 6.89 -21.72 -16.39
C ALA A 169 6.91 -22.92 -15.41
N ASN A 170 7.38 -24.10 -15.85
CA ASN A 170 7.46 -25.32 -15.03
C ASN A 170 8.84 -25.58 -14.40
N LYS A 171 9.83 -24.72 -14.68
CA LYS A 171 11.23 -24.85 -14.23
C LYS A 171 11.68 -23.68 -13.35
N LEU A 172 10.79 -22.74 -13.07
CA LEU A 172 11.13 -21.62 -12.20
C LEU A 172 11.51 -22.12 -10.81
N PRO A 173 12.56 -21.52 -10.21
CA PRO A 173 12.78 -21.66 -8.78
C PRO A 173 11.50 -21.29 -8.01
N ASN A 174 11.26 -21.91 -6.85
CA ASN A 174 10.06 -21.67 -6.04
C ASN A 174 9.89 -20.20 -5.59
N TYR A 175 10.97 -19.43 -5.58
CA TYR A 175 10.97 -18.00 -5.27
C TYR A 175 10.72 -17.11 -6.49
N GLN A 176 10.55 -17.68 -7.69
CA GLN A 176 10.13 -16.93 -8.86
C GLN A 176 8.75 -17.37 -9.32
N VAL A 177 7.96 -16.39 -9.75
CA VAL A 177 6.62 -16.64 -10.29
C VAL A 177 6.46 -15.96 -11.64
N PRO A 178 5.69 -16.56 -12.58
CA PRO A 178 5.28 -15.88 -13.80
C PRO A 178 4.68 -14.53 -13.43
N SER A 179 5.14 -13.45 -14.06
CA SER A 179 4.52 -12.14 -13.86
C SER A 179 3.05 -12.24 -14.29
N PRO A 180 2.08 -12.17 -13.33
CA PRO A 180 0.68 -12.09 -13.70
C PRO A 180 0.46 -10.78 -14.47
N LYS A 181 -0.50 -10.77 -15.40
CA LYS A 181 -0.94 -9.51 -15.99
C LYS A 181 -1.41 -8.59 -14.85
N GLY A 182 -0.80 -7.43 -14.70
CA GLY A 182 -1.14 -6.45 -13.65
C GLY A 182 0.07 -5.62 -13.21
N SER A 183 -0.19 -4.39 -12.79
CA SER A 183 0.84 -3.50 -12.26
C SER A 183 1.32 -3.94 -10.88
N ILE A 184 2.59 -3.65 -10.56
CA ILE A 184 3.07 -3.69 -9.17
C ILE A 184 3.16 -2.26 -8.68
N GLN A 185 2.60 -2.01 -7.50
CA GLN A 185 2.78 -0.75 -6.81
C GLN A 185 4.20 -0.69 -6.24
N VAL A 186 5.00 0.23 -6.78
CA VAL A 186 6.36 0.46 -6.32
C VAL A 186 6.42 1.84 -5.70
N GLY A 187 6.90 1.93 -4.47
CA GLY A 187 7.11 3.19 -3.81
C GLY A 187 8.51 3.74 -4.07
N SER A 188 8.64 5.06 -3.99
CA SER A 188 9.91 5.77 -3.93
C SER A 188 9.89 6.76 -2.77
N GLU A 189 10.99 6.87 -2.03
CA GLU A 189 11.16 7.97 -1.06
C GLU A 189 11.72 9.25 -1.72
N LEU A 190 12.21 9.14 -2.96
CA LEU A 190 12.61 10.26 -3.78
C LEU A 190 11.42 10.76 -4.63
N PRO A 191 11.44 12.03 -5.09
CA PRO A 191 10.44 12.56 -6.00
C PRO A 191 10.28 11.67 -7.24
N VAL A 192 9.04 11.44 -7.68
CA VAL A 192 8.73 10.48 -8.78
C VAL A 192 9.50 10.80 -10.06
N ASN A 193 9.66 12.09 -10.38
CA ASN A 193 10.38 12.56 -11.57
C ASN A 193 11.86 12.14 -11.60
N ASP A 194 12.42 11.80 -10.43
CA ASP A 194 13.83 11.46 -10.26
C ASP A 194 14.07 9.94 -10.25
N VAL A 195 13.02 9.11 -10.38
CA VAL A 195 13.13 7.65 -10.28
C VAL A 195 12.58 6.94 -11.51
N PRO A 196 13.27 7.05 -12.67
CA PRO A 196 13.11 6.04 -13.70
C PRO A 196 13.73 4.74 -13.17
N MET A 197 12.89 3.78 -12.78
CA MET A 197 13.37 2.41 -12.54
C MET A 197 13.75 1.79 -13.88
N LYS A 198 15.02 1.48 -14.07
CA LYS A 198 15.49 0.79 -15.27
C LYS A 198 15.81 -0.67 -14.91
N GLY A 199 15.79 -1.54 -15.91
CA GLY A 199 16.12 -2.94 -15.66
C GLY A 199 15.00 -3.76 -15.01
N PHE A 200 13.74 -3.32 -15.09
CA PHE A 200 12.57 -4.12 -14.75
C PHE A 200 11.56 -4.08 -15.92
N SER A 201 10.91 -5.20 -16.22
CA SER A 201 9.97 -5.36 -17.34
C SER A 201 8.51 -5.16 -16.97
N ASP A 202 8.17 -5.26 -15.68
CA ASP A 202 6.80 -5.06 -15.22
C ASP A 202 6.41 -3.58 -15.31
N GLN A 203 5.14 -3.31 -15.64
CA GLN A 203 4.55 -1.98 -15.44
C GLN A 203 4.51 -1.71 -13.93
N ALA A 204 5.48 -0.95 -13.45
CA ALA A 204 5.52 -0.47 -12.08
C ALA A 204 5.00 0.97 -12.04
N SER A 205 3.88 1.18 -11.35
CA SER A 205 3.47 2.52 -10.97
C SER A 205 4.35 2.97 -9.82
N VAL A 206 5.22 3.95 -10.09
CA VAL A 206 6.09 4.52 -9.05
C VAL A 206 5.33 5.63 -8.34
N THR A 207 5.06 5.45 -7.04
CA THR A 207 4.39 6.46 -6.21
C THR A 207 5.38 7.04 -5.20
N GLU A 208 5.46 8.36 -5.12
CA GLU A 208 6.22 9.02 -4.06
C GLU A 208 5.53 8.81 -2.72
N VAL A 209 6.32 8.45 -1.72
CA VAL A 209 5.85 8.35 -0.34
C VAL A 209 5.67 9.75 0.23
N PRO A 210 4.51 10.07 0.83
CA PRO A 210 4.32 11.33 1.55
C PRO A 210 5.39 11.56 2.63
N ASP A 211 5.81 12.81 2.83
CA ASP A 211 6.92 13.15 3.74
C ASP A 211 6.75 12.62 5.17
N ASN A 212 5.52 12.57 5.69
CA ASN A 212 5.22 12.03 7.02
C ASN A 212 5.38 10.50 7.13
N LEU A 213 5.42 9.81 5.99
CA LEU A 213 5.64 8.36 5.86
C LEU A 213 7.02 8.01 5.29
N LYS A 214 7.84 9.02 4.98
CA LYS A 214 9.25 8.85 4.67
C LYS A 214 9.95 8.48 5.97
N TYR A 215 10.58 7.32 5.98
CA TYR A 215 11.38 6.90 7.12
C TYR A 215 12.86 7.27 6.95
N GLY A 216 13.24 7.74 5.75
CA GLY A 216 14.44 8.54 5.50
C GLY A 216 15.56 7.79 4.80
N LEU A 217 15.60 7.83 3.46
CA LEU A 217 16.87 7.89 2.73
C LEU A 217 17.59 9.17 3.18
N SER A 218 18.78 9.06 3.78
CA SER A 218 19.65 10.23 3.94
C SER A 218 20.02 10.75 2.54
N GLU A 219 20.37 12.04 2.42
CA GLU A 219 20.86 12.64 1.15
C GLU A 219 22.05 11.88 0.53
N LYS A 220 22.71 11.01 1.30
CA LYS A 220 23.84 10.16 0.87
C LYS A 220 23.45 8.74 0.42
N GLY A 221 22.16 8.41 0.43
CA GLY A 221 21.67 7.07 0.08
C GLY A 221 21.77 6.10 1.25
N ILE A 222 20.60 5.53 1.60
CA ILE A 222 20.38 4.46 2.58
C ILE A 222 20.81 4.78 4.02
N TYR A 223 19.80 5.06 4.87
CA TYR A 223 19.79 5.12 6.35
C TYR A 223 21.18 5.14 7.05
N GLU A 224 21.62 6.28 7.55
CA GLU A 224 22.64 6.30 8.61
C GLU A 224 21.99 5.73 9.88
N PRO A 225 22.53 4.68 10.52
CA PRO A 225 21.89 4.01 11.66
C PRO A 225 21.76 4.92 12.90
N GLU A 226 22.39 6.09 12.87
CA GLU A 226 22.48 7.04 13.98
C GLU A 226 21.77 8.38 13.70
N GLY A 227 21.11 8.53 12.54
CA GLY A 227 20.74 9.84 12.00
C GLY A 227 19.25 10.18 11.89
N VAL A 228 18.33 9.43 12.51
CA VAL A 228 16.91 9.84 12.48
C VAL A 228 16.76 11.11 13.32
N SER A 229 16.74 12.25 12.62
CA SER A 229 16.60 13.59 13.18
C SER A 229 15.43 13.65 14.16
N THR A 230 15.74 13.88 15.43
CA THR A 230 14.78 14.17 16.50
C THR A 230 13.96 15.46 16.27
N LYS A 231 14.24 16.23 15.21
CA LYS A 231 13.50 17.47 14.91
C LYS A 231 12.07 17.25 14.40
N ALA A 232 11.63 16.02 14.16
CA ALA A 232 10.25 15.72 13.77
C ALA A 232 9.32 15.32 14.94
N ILE A 233 9.76 15.43 16.21
CA ILE A 233 9.00 14.89 17.36
C ILE A 233 8.83 15.94 18.46
N VAL A 234 7.84 16.80 18.30
CA VAL A 234 7.09 17.37 19.44
C VAL A 234 5.62 17.18 19.11
N GLY A 235 4.95 16.20 19.74
CA GLY A 235 3.49 16.15 19.73
C GLY A 235 2.80 14.83 19.37
N LEU A 236 3.39 13.65 19.58
CA LEU A 236 2.62 12.39 19.48
C LEU A 236 2.82 11.52 20.72
N ALA A 237 1.95 11.70 21.71
CA ALA A 237 1.78 10.76 22.81
C ALA A 237 0.93 9.59 22.30
N VAL A 238 1.55 8.42 22.13
CA VAL A 238 0.84 7.18 21.78
C VAL A 238 0.18 6.64 23.05
N VAL A 239 -1.14 6.74 23.12
CA VAL A 239 -1.95 6.00 24.11
C VAL A 239 -2.05 4.56 23.62
N ALA A 240 -1.35 3.66 24.30
CA ALA A 240 -1.52 2.22 24.17
C ALA A 240 -2.80 1.80 24.88
N GLY A 241 -3.82 1.36 24.14
CA GLY A 241 -5.08 0.84 24.68
C GLY A 241 -5.30 -0.60 24.25
N GLY A 242 -4.89 -1.54 25.10
CA GLY A 242 -5.21 -2.97 24.97
C GLY A 242 -6.60 -3.31 25.53
N ALA A 243 -7.16 -4.37 24.97
CA ALA A 243 -8.40 -5.09 25.28
C ALA A 243 -8.99 -4.93 26.69
N ALA A 244 -10.28 -4.61 26.75
CA ALA A 244 -11.16 -4.92 27.86
C ALA A 244 -12.52 -5.43 27.33
N ALA A 245 -12.99 -6.52 27.93
CA ALA A 245 -14.22 -7.22 27.60
C ALA A 245 -15.48 -6.35 27.75
N ILE A 246 -16.41 -6.45 26.80
CA ILE A 246 -17.75 -5.89 26.95
C ILE A 246 -18.62 -6.94 27.65
N ALA A 247 -18.89 -6.69 28.93
CA ALA A 247 -20.03 -7.26 29.63
C ALA A 247 -21.27 -6.44 29.27
N ALA A 248 -22.34 -7.14 28.90
CA ALA A 248 -23.65 -6.56 28.68
C ALA A 248 -24.33 -6.23 30.03
N SER A 249 -24.87 -5.02 30.18
CA SER A 249 -26.05 -4.78 31.01
C SER A 249 -26.72 -3.47 30.62
N GLY A 250 -28.05 -3.51 30.55
CA GLY A 250 -28.91 -2.53 29.91
C GLY A 250 -29.12 -1.19 30.62
N GLY A 251 -29.75 -0.29 29.87
CA GLY A 251 -30.87 0.53 30.33
C GLY A 251 -30.55 1.94 30.82
N GLY A 252 -31.21 2.93 30.22
CA GLY A 252 -31.42 4.24 30.86
C GLY A 252 -31.41 5.43 29.90
N SER A 253 -32.60 5.96 29.64
CA SER A 253 -32.90 7.26 29.03
C SER A 253 -32.28 8.43 29.81
N ASP A 254 -31.75 9.45 29.13
CA ASP A 254 -32.25 10.84 29.19
C ASP A 254 -31.30 11.83 28.50
N GLY A 255 -31.91 12.85 27.89
CA GLY A 255 -31.29 13.80 27.00
C GLY A 255 -30.34 14.80 27.67
N GLY A 256 -29.36 15.24 26.88
CA GLY A 256 -28.47 16.36 27.19
C GLY A 256 -27.59 16.66 25.99
N GLY A 257 -27.73 17.87 25.43
CA GLY A 257 -26.99 18.31 24.25
C GLY A 257 -25.47 18.24 24.45
N SER A 258 -24.80 17.49 23.59
CA SER A 258 -23.34 17.39 23.55
C SER A 258 -22.76 18.43 22.59
N VAL A 259 -21.96 19.34 23.16
CA VAL A 259 -21.04 20.19 22.40
C VAL A 259 -19.95 19.26 21.84
N ALA A 260 -19.74 19.31 20.53
CA ALA A 260 -18.74 18.49 19.86
C ALA A 260 -17.32 18.80 20.39
N PRO A 261 -16.52 17.79 20.77
CA PRO A 261 -15.13 18.00 21.13
C PRO A 261 -14.31 18.43 19.90
N PRO A 262 -13.27 19.27 20.06
CA PRO A 262 -12.43 19.70 18.95
C PRO A 262 -11.68 18.49 18.36
N PRO A 263 -11.55 18.41 17.01
CA PRO A 263 -10.90 17.28 16.37
C PRO A 263 -9.41 17.25 16.72
N GLY A 264 -8.94 16.08 17.16
CA GLY A 264 -7.51 15.80 17.36
C GLY A 264 -6.76 15.75 16.01
N PRO A 265 -5.42 15.96 16.02
CA PRO A 265 -4.63 15.96 14.80
C PRO A 265 -4.41 14.51 14.35
N GLY A 266 -5.20 14.07 13.37
CA GLY A 266 -5.19 12.71 12.83
C GLY A 266 -6.57 12.08 12.64
N GLY A 267 -7.66 12.85 12.74
CA GLY A 267 -8.99 12.36 12.39
C GLY A 267 -9.00 11.91 10.93
N GLY A 268 -9.12 10.59 10.72
CA GLY A 268 -9.48 10.05 9.42
C GLY A 268 -10.83 10.63 8.97
N LEU A 269 -11.17 10.41 7.70
CA LEU A 269 -12.51 10.76 7.23
C LEU A 269 -13.54 10.01 8.07
N THR A 270 -14.65 10.68 8.34
CA THR A 270 -15.85 10.09 8.94
C THR A 270 -16.93 9.94 7.89
N THR A 271 -17.93 9.12 8.19
CA THR A 271 -19.14 8.98 7.36
C THR A 271 -19.84 10.34 7.15
N ALA A 272 -19.77 11.23 8.14
CA ALA A 272 -20.30 12.59 8.06
C ALA A 272 -19.52 13.46 7.07
N ASP A 273 -18.19 13.31 6.99
CA ASP A 273 -17.37 14.04 6.05
C ASP A 273 -17.72 13.69 4.60
N LEU A 274 -17.99 12.41 4.33
CA LEU A 274 -18.35 11.89 3.00
C LEU A 274 -19.75 12.29 2.55
N THR A 275 -20.66 12.61 3.48
CA THR A 275 -22.05 12.98 3.17
C THR A 275 -22.11 14.42 2.61
N ALA A 276 -21.85 14.57 1.32
CA ALA A 276 -21.85 15.85 0.62
C ALA A 276 -22.05 15.67 -0.90
N THR A 277 -22.05 16.79 -1.61
CA THR A 277 -21.92 16.83 -3.07
C THR A 277 -20.45 16.94 -3.45
N TRP A 278 -20.00 16.11 -4.37
CA TRP A 278 -18.61 15.98 -4.78
C TRP A 278 -18.48 16.09 -6.30
N SER A 279 -17.49 16.83 -6.75
CA SER A 279 -16.98 16.75 -8.13
C SER A 279 -15.92 15.66 -8.21
N ILE A 280 -15.95 14.83 -9.26
CA ILE A 280 -14.97 13.77 -9.47
C ILE A 280 -14.04 14.16 -10.62
N GLN A 281 -12.74 14.00 -10.41
CA GLN A 281 -11.71 14.10 -11.42
C GLN A 281 -10.90 12.80 -11.45
N GLY A 282 -10.85 12.15 -12.62
CA GLY A 282 -10.06 10.96 -12.89
C GLY A 282 -10.02 10.72 -14.40
N ALA A 283 -8.88 10.30 -14.94
CA ALA A 283 -8.73 10.00 -16.36
C ALA A 283 -8.82 8.49 -16.57
N THR A 284 -9.85 7.99 -17.24
CA THR A 284 -9.84 6.59 -17.69
C THR A 284 -8.83 6.46 -18.83
N SER A 285 -8.06 5.37 -18.88
CA SER A 285 -7.06 5.17 -19.94
C SER A 285 -7.69 5.10 -21.34
N ASP A 286 -8.99 4.81 -21.39
CA ASP A 286 -9.75 4.69 -22.62
C ASP A 286 -10.63 5.94 -22.83
N TRP A 287 -10.11 6.88 -23.63
CA TRP A 287 -10.79 7.90 -24.46
C TRP A 287 -11.86 8.84 -23.89
N HIS A 288 -12.19 8.81 -22.61
CA HIS A 288 -13.14 9.74 -22.02
C HIS A 288 -12.53 10.43 -20.80
N SER A 289 -12.07 11.67 -20.99
CA SER A 289 -12.01 12.64 -19.89
C SER A 289 -13.46 12.94 -19.47
N ALA A 290 -14.06 12.03 -18.72
CA ALA A 290 -15.38 12.23 -18.22
C ALA A 290 -15.25 13.29 -17.11
N SER A 291 -15.56 14.54 -17.45
CA SER A 291 -16.05 15.49 -16.44
C SER A 291 -17.40 14.93 -15.99
N ILE A 292 -17.34 14.04 -15.01
CA ILE A 292 -18.51 13.38 -14.48
C ILE A 292 -19.26 14.42 -13.63
N GLY A 293 -20.57 14.52 -13.79
CA GLY A 293 -21.37 15.49 -13.04
C GLY A 293 -21.25 15.30 -11.52
N PRO A 294 -21.84 16.18 -10.70
CA PRO A 294 -21.76 16.07 -9.25
C PRO A 294 -22.28 14.72 -8.74
N TYR A 295 -21.55 14.11 -7.83
CA TYR A 295 -21.97 12.94 -7.06
C TYR A 295 -22.46 13.37 -5.70
N VAL A 296 -23.66 12.97 -5.32
CA VAL A 296 -24.26 13.26 -4.03
C VAL A 296 -24.24 11.99 -3.19
N PHE A 297 -23.51 12.01 -2.08
CA PHE A 297 -23.54 10.97 -1.05
C PHE A 297 -24.47 11.43 0.07
N SER A 298 -25.53 10.68 0.35
CA SER A 298 -26.52 11.02 1.37
C SER A 298 -26.39 10.18 2.63
N GLY A 299 -26.74 10.79 3.77
CA GLY A 299 -26.83 10.11 5.06
C GLY A 299 -27.93 9.05 5.00
N GLY A 300 -27.53 7.78 5.00
CA GLY A 300 -28.39 6.65 4.65
C GLY A 300 -27.69 5.60 3.77
N GLY A 301 -26.45 5.87 3.35
CA GLY A 301 -25.67 4.92 2.56
C GLY A 301 -26.17 4.83 1.13
N THR A 302 -26.75 5.91 0.59
CA THR A 302 -27.14 6.02 -0.83
C THR A 302 -26.34 7.11 -1.53
N TRP A 303 -26.09 6.92 -2.82
CA TRP A 303 -25.42 7.91 -3.65
C TRP A 303 -26.13 8.07 -4.99
N SER A 304 -25.95 9.21 -5.66
CA SER A 304 -26.41 9.47 -7.02
C SER A 304 -25.44 10.36 -7.78
N GLY A 305 -25.40 10.25 -9.10
CA GLY A 305 -24.51 11.03 -9.97
C GLY A 305 -24.92 10.95 -11.44
N LEU A 306 -24.08 11.51 -12.32
CA LEU A 306 -24.28 11.48 -13.77
C LEU A 306 -23.08 10.84 -14.46
N ALA A 307 -23.22 9.63 -14.97
CA ALA A 307 -22.17 8.97 -15.75
C ALA A 307 -22.21 9.42 -17.23
N SER A 308 -21.04 9.59 -17.85
CA SER A 308 -20.96 9.85 -19.29
C SER A 308 -21.23 8.55 -20.07
N SER A 309 -22.21 8.56 -20.98
CA SER A 309 -22.45 7.50 -21.95
C SER A 309 -22.34 8.06 -23.37
N PRO A 310 -22.03 7.23 -24.39
CA PRO A 310 -22.08 7.64 -25.81
C PRO A 310 -23.43 8.23 -26.24
N THR A 311 -24.51 7.92 -25.53
CA THR A 311 -25.87 8.44 -25.79
C THR A 311 -26.20 9.71 -25.01
N GLY A 312 -25.23 10.27 -24.27
CA GLY A 312 -25.40 11.43 -23.38
C GLY A 312 -25.27 11.06 -21.90
N PRO A 313 -25.28 12.05 -20.99
CA PRO A 313 -25.23 11.80 -19.55
C PRO A 313 -26.39 10.91 -19.08
N GLN A 314 -26.10 9.89 -18.28
CA GLN A 314 -27.08 8.98 -17.68
C GLN A 314 -27.05 9.14 -16.17
N SER A 315 -28.23 9.22 -15.55
CA SER A 315 -28.35 9.19 -14.10
C SER A 315 -27.96 7.82 -13.56
N VAL A 316 -27.04 7.80 -12.62
CA VAL A 316 -26.61 6.61 -11.89
C VAL A 316 -26.89 6.81 -10.40
N SER A 317 -27.26 5.74 -9.71
CA SER A 317 -27.48 5.76 -8.26
C SER A 317 -27.18 4.41 -7.66
N GLY A 318 -27.08 4.36 -6.34
CA GLY A 318 -26.76 3.13 -5.66
C GLY A 318 -26.61 3.28 -4.16
N THR A 319 -26.00 2.27 -3.53
CA THR A 319 -25.66 2.29 -2.12
C THR A 319 -24.15 2.45 -1.92
N TRP A 320 -23.75 3.00 -0.79
CA TRP A 320 -22.37 3.08 -0.35
C TRP A 320 -22.26 2.74 1.14
N SER A 321 -21.11 2.22 1.52
CA SER A 321 -20.71 2.04 2.91
C SER A 321 -19.27 2.48 3.09
N PHE A 322 -18.94 2.96 4.27
CA PHE A 322 -17.61 3.41 4.61
C PHE A 322 -17.17 2.82 5.94
N ASP A 323 -16.02 2.15 5.92
CA ASP A 323 -15.37 1.65 7.12
C ASP A 323 -14.34 2.69 7.59
N GLU A 324 -14.69 3.45 8.61
CA GLU A 324 -13.83 4.48 9.21
C GLU A 324 -12.52 3.90 9.78
N THR A 325 -12.49 2.60 10.11
CA THR A 325 -11.29 1.94 10.67
C THR A 325 -10.27 1.67 9.58
N THR A 326 -10.72 1.15 8.44
CA THR A 326 -9.85 0.80 7.31
C THR A 326 -9.76 1.91 6.26
N GLN A 327 -10.55 2.97 6.42
CA GLN A 327 -10.78 4.01 5.43
C GLN A 327 -11.17 3.39 4.07
N ALA A 328 -12.00 2.34 4.08
CA ALA A 328 -12.46 1.66 2.87
C ALA A 328 -13.85 2.16 2.47
N LEU A 329 -13.97 2.72 1.27
CA LEU A 329 -15.24 3.10 0.65
C LEU A 329 -15.70 1.97 -0.27
N THR A 330 -16.91 1.46 -0.05
CA THR A 330 -17.57 0.50 -0.93
C THR A 330 -18.75 1.18 -1.60
N MET A 331 -18.86 1.10 -2.93
CA MET A 331 -20.01 1.60 -3.67
C MET A 331 -20.60 0.48 -4.52
N GLN A 332 -21.93 0.35 -4.46
CA GLN A 332 -22.71 -0.57 -5.27
C GLN A 332 -23.64 0.26 -6.17
N GLU A 333 -23.48 0.13 -7.48
CA GLU A 333 -24.34 0.81 -8.47
C GLU A 333 -25.62 0.01 -8.75
N THR A 334 -26.72 0.73 -8.95
CA THR A 334 -28.00 0.22 -9.45
C THR A 334 -28.36 0.99 -10.72
N THR A 335 -28.23 0.35 -11.88
CA THR A 335 -28.67 0.90 -13.16
C THR A 335 -29.94 0.17 -13.60
N ALA A 336 -30.88 0.83 -14.27
CA ALA A 336 -32.14 0.22 -14.69
C ALA A 336 -31.92 -1.08 -15.51
N GLY A 337 -32.13 -2.24 -14.89
CA GLY A 337 -31.97 -3.56 -15.49
C GLY A 337 -30.66 -4.29 -15.22
N TYR A 338 -29.68 -3.67 -14.55
CA TYR A 338 -28.41 -4.30 -14.16
C TYR A 338 -28.08 -4.00 -12.70
N SER A 339 -27.91 -5.06 -11.91
CA SER A 339 -27.45 -4.98 -10.52
C SER A 339 -26.01 -5.43 -10.42
N ALA A 340 -25.23 -4.63 -9.68
CA ALA A 340 -23.99 -4.99 -9.00
C ALA A 340 -22.71 -5.01 -9.85
N THR A 341 -22.15 -3.83 -10.05
CA THR A 341 -20.69 -3.68 -9.93
C THR A 341 -20.40 -3.16 -8.53
N ILE A 342 -19.75 -3.99 -7.72
CA ILE A 342 -19.24 -3.61 -6.40
C ILE A 342 -17.84 -3.07 -6.60
N SER A 343 -17.62 -1.82 -6.20
CA SER A 343 -16.30 -1.21 -6.12
C SER A 343 -15.91 -1.08 -4.66
N SER A 344 -14.65 -1.36 -4.35
CA SER A 344 -14.06 -1.01 -3.07
C SER A 344 -12.69 -0.37 -3.29
N GLY A 345 -12.40 0.67 -2.52
CA GLY A 345 -11.13 1.38 -2.58
C GLY A 345 -10.76 1.96 -1.24
N VAL A 346 -9.45 2.08 -1.00
CA VAL A 346 -8.93 2.76 0.19
C VAL A 346 -8.94 4.26 -0.11
N ILE A 347 -9.52 5.04 0.79
CA ILE A 347 -9.61 6.48 0.64
C ILE A 347 -8.54 7.19 1.45
N SER A 348 -8.04 8.31 0.92
CA SER A 348 -7.13 9.19 1.65
C SER A 348 -7.42 10.65 1.31
N GLY A 349 -7.50 11.51 2.33
CA GLY A 349 -7.82 12.92 2.11
C GLY A 349 -8.35 13.65 3.35
N THR A 350 -9.19 14.64 3.08
CA THR A 350 -9.76 15.61 4.02
C THR A 350 -11.25 15.78 3.74
N ALA A 351 -11.99 16.40 4.67
CA ALA A 351 -13.42 16.66 4.51
C ALA A 351 -13.77 17.57 3.30
N SER A 352 -12.80 18.22 2.68
CA SER A 352 -12.95 19.04 1.47
C SER A 352 -12.50 18.34 0.18
N SER A 353 -11.63 17.34 0.27
CA SER A 353 -11.14 16.60 -0.89
C SER A 353 -10.52 15.26 -0.48
N PHE A 354 -10.87 14.19 -1.17
CA PHE A 354 -10.28 12.87 -0.95
C PHE A 354 -10.04 12.11 -2.25
N THR A 355 -9.13 11.15 -2.19
CA THR A 355 -8.82 10.23 -3.29
C THR A 355 -9.31 8.84 -2.94
N VAL A 356 -9.80 8.10 -3.94
CA VAL A 356 -10.13 6.68 -3.83
C VAL A 356 -9.16 5.91 -4.71
N ASN A 357 -8.34 5.06 -4.10
CA ASN A 357 -7.44 4.15 -4.81
C ASN A 357 -8.13 2.79 -4.95
N GLY A 358 -8.47 2.40 -6.18
CA GLY A 358 -9.20 1.17 -6.46
C GLY A 358 -10.09 1.26 -7.70
N VAL A 359 -10.74 0.14 -8.02
CA VAL A 359 -11.63 0.04 -9.19
C VAL A 359 -12.98 0.63 -8.83
N LEU A 360 -13.29 1.85 -9.28
CA LEU A 360 -14.67 2.33 -9.28
C LEU A 360 -15.48 1.64 -10.38
N PRO A 361 -16.80 1.48 -10.20
CA PRO A 361 -17.67 0.92 -11.22
C PRO A 361 -17.68 1.92 -12.37
N LEU A 362 -17.07 1.56 -13.49
CA LEU A 362 -17.43 2.16 -14.76
C LEU A 362 -18.43 1.22 -15.40
N ILE A 363 -19.55 1.79 -15.87
CA ILE A 363 -20.60 1.06 -16.58
C ILE A 363 -19.91 0.17 -17.63
N PRO A 364 -20.07 -1.17 -17.58
CA PRO A 364 -19.50 -2.04 -18.60
C PRO A 364 -20.08 -1.61 -19.96
N TYR A 365 -19.21 -1.12 -20.83
CA TYR A 365 -19.61 -0.73 -22.17
C TYR A 365 -19.93 -2.01 -22.96
N THR A 366 -21.22 -2.25 -23.18
CA THR A 366 -21.68 -3.21 -24.18
C THR A 366 -21.95 -2.41 -25.44
N ASN A 367 -21.13 -2.61 -26.47
CA ASN A 367 -21.40 -1.96 -27.75
C ASN A 367 -22.70 -2.51 -28.37
N ASN A 368 -23.19 -1.87 -29.45
CA ASN A 368 -24.36 -2.34 -30.20
C ASN A 368 -24.22 -3.78 -30.76
N PHE A 369 -23.05 -4.41 -30.61
CA PHE A 369 -22.74 -5.77 -31.05
C PHE A 369 -22.71 -6.79 -29.89
N GLY A 370 -23.10 -6.39 -28.66
CA GLY A 370 -23.13 -7.31 -27.51
C GLY A 370 -21.76 -7.66 -26.94
N VAL A 371 -20.70 -6.95 -27.35
CA VAL A 371 -19.33 -7.16 -26.83
C VAL A 371 -19.15 -6.30 -25.59
N SER A 372 -18.94 -6.97 -24.45
CA SER A 372 -18.55 -6.33 -23.19
C SER A 372 -17.04 -6.15 -23.17
N TYR A 373 -16.58 -4.90 -23.01
CA TYR A 373 -15.16 -4.60 -22.81
C TYR A 373 -14.88 -4.46 -21.31
N PRO A 374 -13.87 -5.16 -20.76
CA PRO A 374 -13.43 -4.89 -19.41
C PRO A 374 -12.84 -3.47 -19.39
N SER A 375 -13.47 -2.53 -18.66
CA SER A 375 -12.95 -1.17 -18.57
C SER A 375 -11.61 -1.20 -17.83
N GLN A 376 -10.56 -0.63 -18.41
CA GLN A 376 -9.37 -0.27 -17.66
C GLN A 376 -9.70 1.01 -16.87
N ALA A 377 -10.16 0.82 -15.63
CA ALA A 377 -10.42 1.93 -14.72
C ALA A 377 -9.08 2.60 -14.32
N PRO A 378 -9.06 3.92 -14.09
CA PRO A 378 -7.92 4.56 -13.47
C PRO A 378 -7.70 4.01 -12.07
N ASP A 379 -6.43 3.92 -11.68
CA ASP A 379 -6.05 3.45 -10.34
C ASP A 379 -6.48 4.41 -9.22
N THR A 380 -6.79 5.68 -9.55
CA THR A 380 -7.11 6.73 -8.57
C THR A 380 -8.16 7.72 -9.09
N PHE A 381 -9.18 8.00 -8.28
CA PHE A 381 -10.18 9.06 -8.50
C PHE A 381 -10.08 10.12 -7.40
N THR A 382 -10.14 11.41 -7.76
CA THR A 382 -10.14 12.53 -6.80
C THR A 382 -11.54 13.13 -6.69
N PHE A 383 -12.05 13.22 -5.47
CA PHE A 383 -13.32 13.84 -5.11
C PHE A 383 -13.03 15.19 -4.47
N THR A 384 -13.68 16.26 -4.96
CA THR A 384 -13.59 17.61 -4.38
C THR A 384 -14.97 18.10 -4.02
N LYS A 385 -15.18 18.47 -2.76
CA LYS A 385 -16.49 18.91 -2.24
C LYS A 385 -16.93 20.17 -2.97
N GLN A 386 -18.18 20.18 -3.43
CA GLN A 386 -18.79 21.33 -4.10
C GLN A 386 -19.35 22.35 -3.12
#